data_AF-A0A8I0MYK4-F1
#
_entry.id   AF-A0A8I0MYK4-F1
#
_cell.length_a   1.000
_cell.length_b   1.000
_cell.length_c   1.000
_cell.angle_alpha   90.00
_cell.angle_beta   90.00
_cell.angle_gamma   90.00
#
_symmetry.space_group_name_H-M   'P 1'
#
loop_
_entity.id
_entity.type
_entity.pdbx_description
1 polymer ?
#
loop_
_entity_poly.entity_id
_entity_poly.type
_entity_poly.pdbx_seq_one_letter_code
_entity_poly.pdbx_strand_id
1 'polypeptide(L)'
;MFSKLITWIVLSLSMLLSYQLQAQEIETVGILHAVPSKCVALNQGRTCYADVKVTVNAPSEGDYCIRESLSKKILQCWAKADTFKYELDFSSDESLSYELISKKSRDVLAVTTIEVNWVHKVKTKKRRWRLF
;
A
#
# COMPACT_ATOMS: atom_id res chain seq x y z
N MET A 1 -26.90 51.05 -25.14
CA MET A 1 -25.45 50.72 -25.23
C MET A 1 -24.86 50.10 -23.95
N PHE A 2 -25.42 50.34 -22.74
CA PHE A 2 -24.89 49.78 -21.48
C PHE A 2 -25.12 48.27 -21.24
N SER A 3 -26.23 47.70 -21.73
CA SER A 3 -26.56 46.27 -21.52
C SER A 3 -25.58 45.29 -22.22
N LYS A 4 -24.98 45.72 -23.34
CA LYS A 4 -23.97 44.92 -24.07
C LYS A 4 -22.62 44.92 -23.34
N LEU A 5 -22.29 45.96 -22.57
CA LEU A 5 -21.08 46.01 -21.75
C LEU A 5 -21.18 45.08 -20.53
N ILE A 6 -22.35 45.05 -19.88
CA ILE A 6 -22.56 44.22 -18.68
C ILE A 6 -22.49 42.72 -19.05
N THR A 7 -23.05 42.33 -20.19
CA THR A 7 -22.99 40.94 -20.67
C THR A 7 -21.58 40.48 -21.01
N TRP A 8 -20.73 41.37 -21.55
CA TRP A 8 -19.32 41.05 -21.83
C TRP A 8 -18.47 40.94 -20.55
N ILE A 9 -18.75 41.78 -19.54
CA ILE A 9 -18.06 41.69 -18.24
C ILE A 9 -18.40 40.38 -17.54
N VAL A 10 -19.67 39.96 -17.54
CA VAL A 10 -20.09 38.68 -16.92
C VAL A 10 -19.51 37.47 -17.66
N LEU A 11 -19.41 37.51 -19.00
CA LEU A 11 -18.77 36.43 -19.78
C LEU A 11 -17.25 36.37 -19.59
N SER A 12 -16.58 37.50 -19.34
CA SER A 12 -15.15 37.51 -19.05
C SER A 12 -14.81 37.01 -17.65
N LEU A 13 -15.70 37.26 -16.67
CA LEU A 13 -15.49 36.86 -15.28
C LEU A 13 -15.69 35.35 -15.06
N SER A 14 -16.53 34.69 -15.87
CA SER A 14 -16.74 33.23 -15.79
C SER A 14 -15.56 32.41 -16.32
N MET A 15 -14.73 32.99 -17.20
CA MET A 15 -13.57 32.28 -17.80
C MET A 15 -12.36 32.19 -16.86
N LEU A 16 -12.33 32.99 -15.78
CA LEU A 16 -11.23 33.01 -14.81
C LEU A 16 -11.39 32.00 -13.65
N LEU A 17 -12.51 31.27 -13.57
CA LEU A 17 -12.77 30.31 -12.48
C LEU A 17 -12.42 28.84 -12.80
N SER A 18 -11.82 28.55 -13.96
CA SER A 18 -11.41 27.18 -14.30
C SER A 18 -10.02 26.84 -13.75
N TYR A 19 -9.88 26.76 -12.43
CA TYR A 19 -8.70 26.18 -11.81
C TYR A 19 -8.82 24.65 -11.83
N GLN A 20 -7.93 23.97 -12.55
CA GLN A 20 -7.80 22.51 -12.48
C GLN A 20 -7.14 22.16 -11.15
N LEU A 21 -7.89 21.55 -10.22
CA LEU A 21 -7.31 20.92 -9.03
C LEU A 21 -6.76 19.55 -9.45
N GLN A 22 -5.45 19.45 -9.64
CA GLN A 22 -4.76 18.16 -9.78
C GLN A 22 -4.45 17.60 -8.39
N ALA A 23 -5.09 16.49 -8.04
CA ALA A 23 -4.69 15.69 -6.88
C ALA A 23 -3.40 14.93 -7.25
N GLN A 24 -2.28 15.32 -6.65
CA GLN A 24 -1.03 14.57 -6.73
C GLN A 24 -0.93 13.69 -5.48
N GLU A 25 -0.98 12.38 -5.66
CA GLU A 25 -0.77 11.40 -4.59
C GLU A 25 0.72 11.47 -4.20
N ILE A 26 1.03 12.17 -3.11
CA ILE A 26 2.38 12.20 -2.55
C ILE A 26 2.57 10.88 -1.83
N GLU A 27 3.25 9.95 -2.50
CA GLU A 27 3.69 8.69 -1.88
C GLU A 27 4.79 9.05 -0.86
N THR A 28 4.38 9.27 0.39
CA THR A 28 5.31 9.49 1.49
C THR A 28 6.09 8.20 1.70
N VAL A 29 7.36 8.19 1.28
CA VAL A 29 8.25 7.03 1.50
C VAL A 29 8.45 6.88 3.01
N GLY A 30 7.66 6.00 3.61
CA GLY A 30 7.76 5.69 5.03
C GLY A 30 9.10 5.04 5.38
N ILE A 31 9.39 4.94 6.68
CA ILE A 31 10.61 4.31 7.22
C ILE A 31 10.77 2.87 6.70
N LEU A 32 9.67 2.15 6.49
CA LEU A 32 9.61 0.79 5.98
C LEU A 32 8.76 0.78 4.70
N HIS A 33 9.34 0.31 3.61
CA HIS A 33 8.69 0.29 2.30
C HIS A 33 8.84 -1.08 1.64
N ALA A 34 7.78 -1.59 1.02
CA ALA A 34 7.77 -2.90 0.35
C ALA A 34 7.27 -2.77 -1.09
N VAL A 35 8.05 -3.30 -2.05
CA VAL A 35 7.70 -3.27 -3.47
C VAL A 35 7.79 -4.67 -4.08
N PRO A 36 6.72 -5.19 -4.69
CA PRO A 36 5.38 -4.60 -4.76
C PRO A 36 4.63 -4.67 -3.41
N SER A 37 3.75 -3.69 -3.16
CA SER A 37 2.81 -3.70 -2.02
C SER A 37 1.53 -4.51 -2.28
N LYS A 38 1.34 -4.98 -3.53
CA LYS A 38 0.19 -5.77 -3.95
C LYS A 38 0.66 -7.05 -4.63
N CYS A 39 0.08 -8.18 -4.25
CA CYS A 39 0.27 -9.47 -4.88
C CYS A 39 -1.05 -9.90 -5.54
N VAL A 40 -1.03 -10.26 -6.83
CA VAL A 40 -2.25 -10.64 -7.56
C VAL A 40 -2.27 -12.13 -7.86
N ALA A 41 -3.24 -12.85 -7.30
CA ALA A 41 -3.53 -14.23 -7.63
C ALA A 41 -4.67 -14.31 -8.66
N LEU A 42 -4.64 -15.34 -9.53
CA LEU A 42 -5.66 -15.49 -10.58
C LEU A 42 -7.06 -15.73 -10.00
N ASN A 43 -7.17 -16.65 -9.05
CA ASN A 43 -8.43 -17.02 -8.41
C ASN A 43 -8.33 -16.75 -6.91
N GLN A 44 -9.42 -16.26 -6.33
CA GLN A 44 -9.54 -16.08 -4.89
C GLN A 44 -9.25 -17.39 -4.12
N GLY A 45 -8.49 -17.27 -3.03
CA GLY A 45 -8.09 -18.40 -2.18
C GLY A 45 -6.91 -19.22 -2.72
N ARG A 46 -6.28 -18.80 -3.83
CA ARG A 46 -4.98 -19.36 -4.24
C ARG A 46 -3.86 -18.58 -3.58
N THR A 47 -2.81 -19.28 -3.17
CA THR A 47 -1.57 -18.67 -2.72
C THR A 47 -1.03 -17.74 -3.80
N CYS A 48 -0.77 -16.50 -3.41
CA CYS A 48 -0.09 -15.51 -4.21
C CYS A 48 1.41 -15.54 -3.90
N TYR A 49 2.22 -15.41 -4.95
CA TYR A 49 3.68 -15.43 -4.86
C TYR A 49 4.25 -14.13 -5.41
N ALA A 50 5.18 -13.51 -4.68
CA ALA A 50 5.89 -12.33 -5.13
C ALA A 50 7.26 -12.20 -4.47
N ASP A 51 8.26 -11.81 -5.26
CA ASP A 51 9.56 -11.41 -4.73
C ASP A 51 9.47 -9.94 -4.32
N VAL A 52 9.38 -9.70 -3.01
CA VAL A 52 9.15 -8.36 -2.47
C VAL A 52 10.44 -7.76 -1.94
N LYS A 53 10.81 -6.60 -2.49
CA LYS A 53 11.94 -5.81 -2.00
C LYS A 53 11.49 -4.90 -0.88
N VAL A 54 11.92 -5.22 0.33
CA VAL A 54 11.72 -4.39 1.51
C VAL A 54 12.92 -3.47 1.67
N THR A 55 12.67 -2.17 1.77
CA THR A 55 13.70 -1.16 2.02
C THR A 55 13.35 -0.43 3.32
N VAL A 56 14.36 -0.25 4.16
CA VAL A 56 14.25 0.50 5.41
C VAL A 56 15.16 1.71 5.36
N ASN A 57 14.62 2.86 5.79
CA ASN A 57 15.35 4.11 6.04
C ASN A 57 14.96 4.61 7.44
N ALA A 58 15.59 4.06 8.48
CA ALA A 58 15.39 4.45 9.87
C ALA A 58 15.97 5.86 10.14
N PRO A 59 15.38 6.62 11.09
CA PRO A 59 15.82 7.99 11.38
C PRO A 59 17.19 8.08 12.06
N SER A 60 17.72 6.98 12.59
CA SER A 60 19.00 6.92 13.29
C SER A 60 19.62 5.54 13.15
N GLU A 61 20.95 5.46 13.29
CA GLU A 61 21.65 4.17 13.38
C GLU A 61 21.18 3.39 14.61
N GLY A 62 20.89 2.10 14.43
CA GLY A 62 20.44 1.25 15.52
C GLY A 62 20.39 -0.24 15.16
N ASP A 63 19.86 -1.00 16.11
CA ASP A 63 19.61 -2.44 15.94
C ASP A 63 18.12 -2.64 15.66
N TYR A 64 17.81 -3.14 14.47
CA TYR A 64 16.45 -3.26 13.96
C TYR A 64 16.16 -4.68 13.47
N CYS A 65 14.90 -5.11 13.58
CA CYS A 65 14.45 -6.38 13.03
C CYS A 65 13.17 -6.18 12.23
N ILE A 66 13.03 -6.95 11.14
CA ILE A 66 11.76 -7.12 10.44
C ILE A 66 11.09 -8.38 10.99
N ARG A 67 9.81 -8.28 11.34
CA ARG A 67 9.00 -9.44 11.73
C ARG A 67 7.65 -9.43 11.05
N GLU A 68 7.03 -10.59 10.94
CA GLU A 68 5.62 -10.69 10.57
C GLU A 68 4.73 -10.19 11.73
N SER A 69 3.68 -9.44 11.42
CA SER A 69 2.85 -8.77 12.43
C SER A 69 1.97 -9.75 13.21
N LEU A 70 1.43 -10.78 12.57
CA LEU A 70 0.52 -11.72 13.23
C LEU A 70 1.28 -12.79 13.99
N SER A 71 2.13 -13.56 13.29
CA SER A 71 2.89 -14.65 13.93
C SER A 71 4.00 -14.16 14.87
N LYS A 72 4.36 -12.86 14.81
CA LYS A 72 5.51 -12.26 15.50
C LYS A 72 6.85 -12.93 15.16
N LYS A 73 6.90 -13.75 14.10
CA LYS A 73 8.12 -14.39 13.61
C LYS A 73 9.10 -13.34 13.11
N ILE A 74 10.29 -13.32 13.70
CA ILE A 74 11.41 -12.51 13.22
C ILE A 74 11.92 -13.12 11.91
N LEU A 75 12.02 -12.28 10.88
CA LEU A 75 12.56 -12.68 9.58
C LEU A 75 14.06 -12.47 9.54
N GLN A 76 14.50 -11.25 9.84
CA GLN A 76 15.90 -10.86 9.84
C GLN A 76 16.13 -9.63 10.72
N CYS A 77 17.34 -9.52 11.26
CA CYS A 77 17.79 -8.37 12.04
C CYS A 77 19.09 -7.80 11.46
N TRP A 78 19.25 -6.50 11.62
CA TRP A 78 20.45 -5.73 11.31
C TRP A 78 20.93 -5.04 12.58
N ALA A 79 22.23 -4.88 12.69
CA ALA A 79 22.87 -4.18 13.81
C ALA A 79 23.64 -2.99 13.26
N LYS A 80 23.65 -1.88 14.02
CA LYS A 80 24.38 -0.65 13.64
C LYS A 80 24.05 -0.19 12.21
N ALA A 81 22.77 -0.16 11.88
CA ALA A 81 22.30 0.23 10.56
C ALA A 81 21.16 1.25 10.70
N ASP A 82 21.13 2.22 9.80
CA ASP A 82 20.00 3.13 9.57
C ASP A 82 19.27 2.80 8.26
N THR A 83 19.99 2.30 7.25
CA THR A 83 19.45 1.93 5.94
C THR A 83 19.81 0.50 5.56
N PHE A 84 18.83 -0.27 5.10
CA PHE A 84 19.06 -1.64 4.63
C PHE A 84 17.94 -2.14 3.71
N LYS A 85 18.22 -3.24 3.01
CA LYS A 85 17.29 -3.92 2.11
C LYS A 85 17.15 -5.38 2.50
N TYR A 86 15.98 -5.94 2.22
CA TYR A 86 15.65 -7.34 2.46
C TYR A 86 14.79 -7.86 1.30
N GLU A 87 15.16 -9.05 0.79
CA GLU A 87 14.37 -9.76 -0.20
C GLU A 87 13.45 -10.74 0.53
N LEU A 88 12.15 -10.54 0.34
CA LEU A 88 11.10 -11.33 0.96
C LEU A 88 10.42 -12.18 -0.10
N ASP A 89 10.54 -13.50 0.04
CA ASP A 89 9.76 -14.46 -0.73
C ASP A 89 8.33 -14.52 -0.16
N PHE A 90 7.44 -13.66 -0.66
CA PHE A 90 6.06 -13.62 -0.20
C PHE A 90 5.29 -14.81 -0.78
N SER A 91 4.63 -15.56 0.10
CA SER A 91 3.78 -16.69 -0.27
C SER A 91 2.60 -16.78 0.70
N SER A 92 1.46 -16.22 0.33
CA SER A 92 0.22 -16.31 1.13
C SER A 92 -1.01 -16.17 0.26
N ASP A 93 -2.10 -16.80 0.66
CA ASP A 93 -3.44 -16.58 0.14
C ASP A 93 -4.19 -15.44 0.87
N GLU A 94 -3.56 -14.80 1.86
CA GLU A 94 -4.09 -13.67 2.62
C GLU A 94 -3.11 -12.48 2.65
N SER A 95 -3.61 -11.27 2.88
CA SER A 95 -2.77 -10.09 3.06
C SER A 95 -1.99 -10.17 4.37
N LEU A 96 -0.66 -10.06 4.32
CA LEU A 96 0.19 -10.08 5.51
C LEU A 96 0.84 -8.73 5.74
N SER A 97 0.97 -8.37 7.02
CA SER A 97 1.66 -7.16 7.45
C SER A 97 3.00 -7.49 8.09
N TYR A 98 3.98 -6.63 7.87
CA TYR A 98 5.33 -6.75 8.39
C TYR A 98 5.68 -5.49 9.18
N GLU A 99 6.31 -5.69 10.34
CA GLU A 99 6.69 -4.66 11.29
C GLU A 99 8.21 -4.48 11.27
N LEU A 100 8.66 -3.23 11.28
CA LEU A 100 10.00 -2.86 11.69
C LEU A 100 9.99 -2.62 13.19
N ILE A 101 10.85 -3.31 13.94
CA ILE A 101 10.98 -3.13 15.39
C ILE A 101 12.39 -2.73 15.79
N SER A 102 12.52 -1.91 16.84
CA SER A 102 13.81 -1.72 17.52
C SER A 102 14.13 -2.94 18.38
N LYS A 103 15.34 -3.48 18.28
CA LYS A 103 15.78 -4.57 19.17
C LYS A 103 15.86 -4.13 20.63
N LYS A 104 16.16 -2.85 20.87
CA LYS A 104 16.42 -2.30 22.21
C LYS A 104 15.12 -2.07 23.00
N SER A 105 14.14 -1.41 22.40
CA SER A 105 12.85 -1.12 23.05
C SER A 105 11.75 -2.13 22.73
N ARG A 106 11.90 -2.89 21.63
CA ARG A 106 10.85 -3.76 21.04
C ARG A 106 9.62 -3.01 20.55
N ASP A 107 9.72 -1.70 20.39
CA ASP A 107 8.66 -0.87 19.84
C ASP A 107 8.51 -1.14 18.34
N VAL A 108 7.28 -1.08 17.86
CA VAL A 108 6.96 -1.06 16.43
C VAL A 108 7.20 0.35 15.91
N LEU A 109 8.12 0.47 14.96
CA LEU A 109 8.54 1.75 14.39
C LEU A 109 7.81 2.07 13.08
N ALA A 110 7.49 1.04 12.30
CA ALA A 110 6.74 1.16 11.05
C ALA A 110 6.10 -0.19 10.69
N VAL A 111 5.06 -0.12 9.86
CA VAL A 111 4.33 -1.29 9.35
C VAL A 111 4.15 -1.13 7.84
N THR A 112 4.32 -2.23 7.11
CA THR A 112 3.97 -2.32 5.69
C THR A 112 3.10 -3.55 5.47
N THR A 113 2.14 -3.48 4.55
CA THR A 113 1.24 -4.58 4.23
C THR A 113 1.41 -4.98 2.76
N ILE A 114 1.52 -6.28 2.52
CA ILE A 114 1.44 -6.85 1.18
C ILE A 114 0.01 -7.31 0.98
N GLU A 115 -0.74 -6.60 0.14
CA GLU A 115 -2.15 -6.88 -0.10
C GLU A 115 -2.32 -7.98 -1.15
N VAL A 116 -3.03 -9.05 -0.81
CA VAL A 116 -3.41 -10.07 -1.79
C VAL A 116 -4.71 -9.66 -2.47
N ASN A 117 -4.66 -9.59 -3.79
CA ASN A 117 -5.77 -9.26 -4.68
C ASN A 117 -6.07 -10.42 -5.64
N TRP A 118 -7.31 -10.50 -6.10
CA TRP A 118 -7.78 -11.57 -7.00
C TRP A 118 -8.34 -10.99 -8.29
N VAL A 119 -7.98 -11.60 -9.42
CA VAL A 119 -8.61 -11.30 -10.72
C VAL A 119 -10.04 -11.87 -10.77
N HIS A 120 -10.20 -13.11 -10.33
CA HIS A 120 -11.51 -13.79 -10.31
C HIS A 120 -11.96 -14.11 -8.89
N LYS A 121 -13.09 -13.52 -8.51
CA LYS A 121 -13.80 -13.86 -7.27
C LYS A 121 -14.53 -15.19 -7.43
N VAL A 122 -14.55 -16.00 -6.39
CA VAL A 122 -15.35 -17.22 -6.37
C VAL A 122 -16.83 -16.83 -6.41
N LYS A 123 -17.52 -17.16 -7.51
CA LYS A 123 -18.97 -16.95 -7.61
C LYS A 123 -19.68 -18.11 -6.93
N THR A 124 -20.34 -17.86 -5.80
CA THR A 124 -21.26 -18.82 -5.19
C THR A 124 -22.46 -19.03 -6.13
N LYS A 125 -22.51 -20.19 -6.77
CA LYS A 125 -23.65 -20.58 -7.62
C LYS A 125 -24.87 -20.77 -6.72
N LYS A 126 -25.87 -19.89 -6.81
CA LYS A 126 -27.14 -20.07 -6.09
C LYS A 126 -27.75 -21.42 -6.50
N ARG A 127 -27.84 -22.37 -5.56
CA ARG A 127 -28.53 -23.64 -5.80
C ARG A 127 -30.02 -23.33 -5.93
N ARG A 128 -30.58 -23.49 -7.13
CA ARG A 128 -32.03 -23.52 -7.30
C ARG A 128 -32.49 -24.92 -7.00
N TRP A 129 -33.49 -25.05 -6.12
CA TRP A 129 -34.21 -26.30 -5.93
C TRP A 129 -34.70 -26.77 -7.30
N ARG A 130 -34.33 -28.00 -7.69
CA ARG A 130 -34.98 -28.66 -8.83
C ARG A 130 -36.15 -29.44 -8.24
N LEU A 131 -37.37 -29.09 -8.65
CA LEU A 131 -38.53 -29.95 -8.45
C LEU A 131 -38.33 -31.16 -9.37
N PHE A 132 -38.30 -32.35 -8.79
CA PHE A 132 -38.28 -33.62 -9.51
C PHE A 132 -39.71 -34.02 -9.87
#